data_AF-A0AAV8ZTN4-F1
#
_entry.id   AF-A0AAV8ZTN4-F1
#
_cell.length_a   1.000
_cell.length_b   1.000
_cell.length_c   1.000
_cell.angle_alpha   90.00
_cell.angle_beta   90.00
_cell.angle_gamma   90.00
#
_symmetry.space_group_name_H-M   'P 1'
#
loop_
_entity.id
_entity.type
_entity.pdbx_description
1 polymer ?
#
loop_
_entity_poly.entity_id
_entity_poly.type
_entity_poly.pdbx_seq_one_letter_code
_entity_poly.pdbx_strand_id
1 'polypeptide(L)'
;MAGTHIVGRLIRNTPRIPYQIATAAGYTGSLIGKREVVGFGFNGEPNYVDRYDFPMPAIRWKEPTPEILALRQKEKGDWNRLSLDEKKRLVYYPVPDTFDDDKRRAQLRRYIDLQANPIQGLASTWDYDKDDWKR
;
A
#
# COMPACT_ATOMS: atom_id res chain seq x y z
N MET A 1 -12.29 79.28 -5.40
CA MET A 1 -11.52 78.75 -4.26
C MET A 1 -11.60 77.23 -4.30
N ALA A 2 -10.44 76.58 -4.48
CA ALA A 2 -10.06 75.19 -4.15
C ALA A 2 -11.11 74.06 -4.29
N GLY A 3 -10.85 72.92 -4.92
CA GLY A 3 -9.60 72.29 -5.32
C GLY A 3 -9.88 70.84 -5.73
N THR A 4 -8.91 70.26 -6.43
CA THR A 4 -8.63 68.85 -6.73
C THR A 4 -9.17 67.83 -5.71
N HIS A 5 -9.61 66.63 -6.08
CA HIS A 5 -8.71 65.52 -6.45
C HIS A 5 -9.37 64.46 -7.35
N ILE A 6 -8.65 64.13 -8.41
CA ILE A 6 -8.74 62.90 -9.20
C ILE A 6 -8.03 61.81 -8.38
N VAL A 7 -8.69 60.70 -8.06
CA VAL A 7 -7.99 59.46 -7.68
C VAL A 7 -8.66 58.25 -8.34
N GLY A 8 -8.07 57.84 -9.47
CA GLY A 8 -7.70 56.45 -9.77
C GLY A 8 -8.78 55.36 -9.73
N ARG A 9 -9.54 55.23 -10.82
CA ARG A 9 -10.26 53.98 -11.14
C ARG A 9 -9.37 53.05 -11.96
N LEU A 10 -8.49 52.28 -11.34
CA LEU A 10 -7.72 51.23 -12.05
C LEU A 10 -7.32 50.07 -11.12
N ILE A 11 -8.25 49.16 -10.83
CA ILE A 11 -7.92 47.73 -10.59
C ILE A 11 -9.08 46.88 -11.14
N ARG A 12 -9.23 46.84 -12.46
CA ARG A 12 -10.08 45.86 -13.16
C ARG A 12 -9.27 45.27 -14.30
N ASN A 13 -8.35 44.35 -13.98
CA ASN A 13 -7.80 43.31 -14.86
C ASN A 13 -6.46 42.81 -14.33
N THR A 14 -6.41 42.32 -13.09
CA THR A 14 -5.47 41.22 -12.83
C THR A 14 -6.10 39.98 -13.44
N PRO A 15 -5.43 39.25 -14.35
CA PRO A 15 -5.90 37.93 -14.73
C PRO A 15 -5.96 37.12 -13.44
N ARG A 16 -7.16 36.72 -13.03
CA ARG A 16 -7.31 35.67 -12.03
C ARG A 16 -6.64 34.46 -12.65
N ILE A 17 -5.41 34.18 -12.24
CA ILE A 17 -4.81 32.87 -12.43
C ILE A 17 -5.86 31.93 -11.83
N PRO A 18 -6.48 31.03 -12.62
CA PRO A 18 -7.37 30.06 -12.02
C PRO A 18 -6.51 29.31 -11.02
N TYR A 19 -6.77 29.51 -9.73
CA TYR A 19 -6.33 28.57 -8.73
C TYR A 19 -7.00 27.28 -9.17
N GLN A 20 -6.25 26.41 -9.86
CA GLN A 20 -6.72 25.07 -10.14
C GLN A 20 -6.91 24.47 -8.76
N ILE A 21 -8.15 24.49 -8.28
CA ILE A 21 -8.56 23.63 -7.18
C ILE A 21 -8.36 22.25 -7.78
N ALA A 22 -7.23 21.62 -7.46
CA ALA A 22 -7.04 20.22 -7.72
C ALA A 22 -8.25 19.55 -7.08
N THR A 23 -9.15 19.04 -7.92
CA THR A 23 -10.26 18.25 -7.42
C THR A 23 -9.63 17.12 -6.62
N ALA A 24 -10.09 16.89 -5.38
CA ALA A 24 -9.50 15.90 -4.48
C ALA A 24 -9.28 14.55 -5.19
N ALA A 25 -10.17 14.20 -6.12
CA ALA A 25 -10.09 13.03 -7.00
C ALA A 25 -8.77 12.87 -7.76
N GLY A 26 -8.14 13.95 -8.23
CA GLY A 26 -6.89 13.88 -9.01
C GLY A 26 -5.64 13.64 -8.15
N TYR A 27 -5.59 14.23 -6.95
CA TYR A 27 -4.47 14.05 -6.03
C TYR A 27 -4.55 12.73 -5.26
N THR A 28 -5.75 12.32 -4.81
CA THR A 28 -5.91 11.04 -4.13
C THR A 28 -5.71 9.87 -5.09
N GLY A 29 -6.16 9.99 -6.34
CA GLY A 29 -6.00 8.97 -7.38
C GLY A 29 -4.53 8.66 -7.72
N SER A 30 -3.66 9.67 -7.73
CA SER A 30 -2.23 9.47 -8.02
C SER A 30 -1.49 8.70 -6.92
N LEU A 31 -1.91 8.85 -5.66
CA LEU A 31 -1.33 8.14 -4.51
C LEU A 31 -1.86 6.69 -4.39
N ILE A 32 -3.14 6.47 -4.68
CA ILE A 32 -3.78 5.16 -4.52
C ILE A 32 -3.73 4.28 -5.77
N GLY A 33 -3.46 4.83 -6.95
CA GLY A 33 -3.52 4.08 -8.20
C GLY A 33 -4.92 3.56 -8.49
N LYS A 34 -5.03 2.31 -8.95
CA LYS A 34 -6.32 1.67 -9.30
C LYS A 34 -6.97 0.92 -8.14
N ARG A 35 -6.50 1.11 -6.91
CA ARG A 35 -7.01 0.42 -5.72
C ARG A 35 -8.47 0.80 -5.46
N GLU A 36 -9.26 -0.19 -5.07
CA GLU A 36 -10.65 0.00 -4.70
C GLU A 36 -10.75 0.74 -3.35
N VAL A 37 -11.59 1.78 -3.30
CA VAL A 37 -12.01 2.47 -2.08
C VAL A 37 -13.24 1.74 -1.53
N VAL A 38 -13.09 1.16 -0.35
CA VAL A 38 -14.10 0.31 0.31
C VAL A 38 -14.93 1.10 1.33
N GLY A 39 -14.36 2.16 1.90
CA GLY A 39 -15.02 2.95 2.92
C GLY A 39 -14.29 4.24 3.25
N PHE A 40 -14.61 4.80 4.41
CA PHE A 40 -14.00 6.04 4.91
C PHE A 40 -12.76 5.71 5.75
N GLY A 41 -11.65 6.38 5.47
CA GLY A 41 -10.42 6.22 6.25
C GLY A 41 -10.39 7.05 7.53
N PHE A 42 -9.30 6.88 8.28
CA PHE A 42 -9.08 7.50 9.60
C PHE A 42 -9.30 9.02 9.60
N ASN A 43 -8.98 9.71 8.51
CA ASN A 43 -9.16 11.17 8.33
C ASN A 43 -10.03 11.52 7.10
N GLY A 44 -10.88 10.60 6.64
CA GLY A 44 -11.59 10.74 5.35
C GLY A 44 -10.70 10.55 4.12
N GLU A 45 -9.41 10.25 4.31
CA GLU A 45 -8.47 9.94 3.24
C GLU A 45 -8.53 8.45 2.85
N PRO A 46 -8.26 8.10 1.58
CA PRO A 46 -8.26 6.73 1.11
C PRO A 46 -6.90 6.05 1.44
N ASN A 47 -6.64 5.78 2.73
CA ASN A 47 -5.42 5.14 3.19
C ASN A 47 -5.61 3.68 3.62
N TYR A 48 -4.56 2.87 3.44
CA TYR A 48 -4.49 1.50 3.96
C TYR A 48 -3.77 1.50 5.30
N VAL A 49 -4.28 0.78 6.29
CA VAL A 49 -3.63 0.61 7.59
C VAL A 49 -4.00 -0.74 8.23
N ASP A 50 -3.01 -1.48 8.72
CA ASP A 50 -3.21 -2.73 9.48
C ASP A 50 -3.15 -2.41 10.97
N ARG A 51 -4.25 -1.92 11.53
CA ARG A 51 -4.37 -1.55 12.96
C ARG A 51 -5.53 -2.25 13.63
N TYR A 52 -5.32 -2.73 14.85
CA TYR A 52 -6.35 -3.42 15.62
C TYR A 52 -7.60 -2.56 15.86
N ASP A 53 -7.41 -1.29 16.17
CA ASP A 53 -8.49 -0.32 16.43
C ASP A 53 -9.11 0.26 15.14
N PHE A 54 -8.56 -0.10 13.98
CA PHE A 54 -9.11 0.26 12.67
C PHE A 54 -9.14 -0.96 11.74
N PRO A 55 -10.04 -1.93 12.01
CA PRO A 55 -10.03 -3.24 11.34
C PRO A 55 -10.46 -3.19 9.87
N MET A 56 -11.06 -2.09 9.41
CA MET A 56 -11.60 -1.93 8.06
C MET A 56 -10.97 -0.70 7.38
N PRO A 57 -9.80 -0.84 6.74
CA PRO A 57 -9.13 0.28 6.07
C PRO A 57 -9.95 0.83 4.90
N ALA A 58 -9.69 2.09 4.52
CA ALA A 58 -10.44 2.81 3.50
C ALA A 58 -10.26 2.21 2.09
N ILE A 59 -9.08 1.65 1.81
CA ILE A 59 -8.71 1.09 0.52
C ILE A 59 -8.23 -0.35 0.67
N ARG A 60 -8.19 -1.08 -0.45
CA ARG A 60 -7.51 -2.38 -0.54
C ARG A 60 -5.98 -2.22 -0.60
N TRP A 61 -5.24 -3.24 -0.17
CA TRP A 61 -3.77 -3.25 -0.19
C TRP A 61 -3.18 -3.17 -1.60
N LYS A 62 -3.72 -3.94 -2.57
CA LYS A 62 -3.25 -3.96 -3.98
C LYS A 62 -4.35 -3.60 -4.97
N GLU A 63 -3.91 -3.22 -6.18
CA GLU A 63 -4.77 -2.98 -7.32
C GLU A 63 -5.53 -4.26 -7.74
N PRO A 64 -6.74 -4.11 -8.30
CA PRO A 64 -7.54 -5.24 -8.74
C PRO A 64 -6.92 -5.95 -9.94
N THR A 65 -6.68 -7.25 -9.81
CA THR A 65 -6.33 -8.12 -10.94
C THR A 65 -7.60 -8.74 -11.55
N PRO A 66 -7.60 -9.15 -12.84
CA PRO A 66 -8.76 -9.77 -13.46
C PRO A 66 -9.29 -11.00 -12.70
N GLU A 67 -8.38 -11.78 -12.13
CA GLU A 67 -8.71 -12.96 -11.30
C GLU A 67 -9.46 -12.58 -10.02
N ILE A 68 -8.98 -11.53 -9.33
CA ILE A 68 -9.64 -11.05 -8.11
C ILE A 68 -10.99 -10.45 -8.47
N LEU A 69 -11.10 -9.67 -9.55
CA LEU A 69 -12.39 -9.12 -9.99
C LEU A 69 -13.41 -10.23 -10.29
N ALA A 70 -13.01 -11.33 -10.93
CA ALA A 70 -13.87 -12.48 -11.14
C ALA A 70 -14.30 -13.13 -9.80
N LEU A 71 -13.37 -13.26 -8.85
CA LEU A 71 -13.66 -13.78 -7.52
C LEU A 71 -14.61 -12.86 -6.73
N ARG A 72 -14.51 -11.54 -6.89
CA ARG A 72 -15.44 -10.55 -6.30
C ARG A 72 -16.85 -10.67 -6.85
N GLN A 73 -17.03 -11.10 -8.11
CA GLN A 73 -18.39 -11.38 -8.61
C GLN A 73 -18.99 -12.61 -7.93
N LYS A 74 -18.18 -13.63 -7.61
CA LYS A 74 -18.64 -14.79 -6.83
C LYS A 74 -18.93 -14.42 -5.38
N GLU A 75 -18.17 -13.49 -4.79
CA GLU A 75 -18.35 -13.01 -3.41
C GLU A 75 -19.75 -12.44 -3.15
N LYS A 76 -20.41 -11.88 -4.17
CA LYS A 76 -21.79 -11.36 -4.07
C LYS A 76 -22.85 -12.46 -3.89
N GLY A 77 -22.50 -13.72 -4.17
CA GLY A 77 -23.38 -14.87 -4.02
C GLY A 77 -23.30 -15.52 -2.64
N ASP A 78 -23.69 -16.79 -2.57
CA ASP A 78 -23.63 -17.58 -1.33
C ASP A 78 -22.20 -18.06 -1.01
N TRP A 79 -21.69 -17.68 0.17
CA TRP A 79 -20.35 -18.02 0.64
C TRP A 79 -20.18 -19.50 1.03
N ASN A 80 -21.28 -20.26 1.17
CA ASN A 80 -21.20 -21.71 1.34
C ASN A 80 -20.71 -22.42 0.07
N ARG A 81 -20.80 -21.75 -1.09
CA ARG A 81 -20.35 -22.28 -2.38
C ARG A 81 -18.89 -21.95 -2.70
N LEU A 82 -18.25 -21.13 -1.86
CA LEU A 82 -16.84 -20.78 -1.98
C LEU A 82 -15.96 -21.81 -1.26
N SER A 83 -14.90 -22.23 -1.94
CA SER A 83 -13.84 -23.05 -1.32
C SER A 83 -13.09 -22.26 -0.25
N LEU A 84 -12.40 -22.97 0.66
CA LEU A 84 -11.58 -22.34 1.70
C LEU A 84 -10.48 -21.45 1.09
N ASP A 85 -9.88 -21.88 -0.01
CA ASP A 85 -8.83 -21.14 -0.68
C ASP A 85 -9.36 -19.89 -1.38
N GLU A 86 -10.56 -19.94 -1.96
CA GLU A 86 -11.24 -18.75 -2.50
C GLU A 86 -11.53 -17.72 -1.39
N LYS A 87 -11.99 -18.18 -0.21
CA LYS A 87 -12.19 -17.31 0.96
C LYS A 87 -10.88 -16.67 1.40
N LYS A 88 -9.80 -17.46 1.49
CA LYS A 88 -8.47 -16.93 1.82
C LYS A 88 -8.00 -15.91 0.80
N ARG A 89 -8.18 -16.14 -0.50
CA ARG A 89 -7.79 -15.20 -1.57
C ARG A 89 -8.61 -13.91 -1.59
N LEU A 90 -9.84 -13.91 -1.07
CA LEU A 90 -10.65 -12.70 -0.92
C LEU A 90 -10.13 -11.78 0.20
N VAL A 91 -9.55 -12.37 1.25
CA VAL A 91 -9.10 -11.67 2.46
C VAL A 91 -7.61 -11.35 2.39
N TYR A 92 -6.80 -12.34 2.06
CA TYR A 92 -5.34 -12.28 2.06
C TYR A 92 -4.79 -12.22 0.64
N TYR A 93 -3.72 -11.44 0.51
CA TYR A 93 -2.93 -11.39 -0.71
C TYR A 93 -2.02 -12.62 -0.81
N PRO A 94 -1.60 -12.99 -2.03
CA PRO A 94 -0.59 -14.02 -2.19
C PRO A 94 0.66 -13.61 -1.41
N VAL A 95 1.25 -14.61 -0.77
CA VAL A 95 2.53 -14.46 -0.07
C VAL A 95 3.57 -13.94 -1.09
N PRO A 96 4.44 -12.99 -0.71
CA PRO A 96 5.50 -12.53 -1.59
C PRO A 96 6.35 -13.69 -2.10
N ASP A 97 6.89 -13.54 -3.30
CA ASP A 97 7.73 -14.55 -3.94
C ASP A 97 8.98 -14.87 -3.11
N THR A 98 9.48 -13.95 -2.29
CA THR A 98 10.60 -14.15 -1.37
C THR A 98 10.36 -15.21 -0.29
N PHE A 99 9.11 -15.61 -0.07
CA PHE A 99 8.77 -16.72 0.83
C PHE A 99 8.82 -18.09 0.15
N ASP A 100 9.08 -18.15 -1.15
CA ASP A 100 9.38 -19.40 -1.83
C ASP A 100 10.60 -20.08 -1.17
N ASP A 101 10.53 -21.40 -0.98
CA ASP A 101 11.51 -22.12 -0.17
C ASP A 101 12.92 -22.04 -0.74
N ASP A 102 13.08 -22.05 -2.07
CA ASP A 102 14.39 -21.93 -2.70
C ASP A 102 15.00 -20.54 -2.49
N LYS A 103 14.17 -19.49 -2.58
CA LYS A 103 14.61 -18.11 -2.30
C LYS A 103 14.92 -17.90 -0.82
N ARG A 104 14.15 -18.51 0.07
CA ARG A 104 14.43 -18.47 1.53
C ARG A 104 15.73 -19.18 1.85
N ARG A 105 16.02 -20.34 1.24
CA ARG A 105 17.29 -21.05 1.38
C ARG A 105 18.47 -20.24 0.84
N ALA A 106 18.31 -19.65 -0.36
CA ALA A 106 19.33 -18.78 -0.94
C ALA A 106 19.60 -17.54 -0.07
N GLN A 107 18.54 -16.92 0.46
CA GLN A 107 18.67 -15.80 1.40
C GLN A 107 19.39 -16.24 2.68
N LEU A 108 18.98 -17.37 3.28
CA LEU A 108 19.62 -17.92 4.47
C LEU A 108 21.11 -18.16 4.24
N ARG A 109 21.48 -18.75 3.10
CA ARG A 109 22.89 -18.95 2.74
C ARG A 109 23.65 -17.63 2.67
N ARG A 110 23.10 -16.63 1.99
CA ARG A 110 23.68 -15.28 1.94
C ARG A 110 23.88 -14.68 3.35
N TYR A 111 22.94 -14.88 4.27
CA TYR A 111 23.08 -14.38 5.65
C TYR A 111 24.22 -15.08 6.42
N ILE A 112 24.42 -16.38 6.19
CA ILE A 112 25.53 -17.15 6.74
C ILE A 112 26.86 -16.67 6.17
N ASP A 113 26.94 -16.46 4.86
CA ASP A 113 28.14 -15.99 4.16
C ASP A 113 28.54 -14.58 4.64
N LEU A 114 27.55 -13.72 4.92
CA LEU A 114 27.76 -12.40 5.50
C LEU A 114 27.99 -12.41 7.02
N GLN A 115 28.03 -13.59 7.63
CA GLN A 115 28.21 -13.79 9.08
C GLN A 115 27.22 -12.96 9.92
N ALA A 116 25.94 -12.97 9.56
CA ALA A 116 24.92 -12.21 10.27
C ALA A 116 24.72 -12.70 11.71
N ASN A 117 24.88 -11.79 12.69
CA ASN A 117 24.81 -12.07 14.12
C ASN A 117 25.74 -13.23 14.57
N PRO A 118 27.07 -13.09 14.41
CA PRO A 118 28.01 -14.20 14.51
C PRO A 118 28.35 -14.63 15.95
N ILE A 119 27.98 -13.85 16.97
CA ILE A 119 28.34 -14.14 18.37
C ILE A 119 27.25 -14.99 19.06
N GLN A 120 25.98 -14.61 18.91
CA GLN A 120 24.86 -15.23 19.63
C GLN A 120 23.66 -15.58 18.73
N GLY A 121 23.73 -15.24 17.44
CA GLY A 121 22.60 -15.38 16.53
C GLY A 121 22.84 -16.42 15.45
N LEU A 122 22.23 -16.18 14.28
CA LEU A 122 22.15 -17.12 13.17
C LEU A 122 23.51 -17.72 12.79
N ALA A 123 24.47 -16.89 12.37
CA ALA A 123 25.78 -17.35 11.91
C ALA A 123 26.61 -18.03 13.03
N SER A 124 26.34 -17.72 14.30
CA SER A 124 27.05 -18.36 15.42
C SER A 124 26.78 -19.87 15.52
N THR A 125 25.64 -20.31 14.99
CA THR A 125 25.19 -21.71 15.02
C THR A 125 25.58 -22.51 13.77
N TRP A 126 26.22 -21.87 12.79
CA TRP A 126 26.71 -22.52 11.57
C TRP A 126 28.16 -23.01 11.74
N ASP A 127 28.45 -24.23 11.31
CA ASP A 127 29.80 -24.80 11.22
C ASP A 127 30.34 -24.59 9.81
N TYR A 128 31.22 -23.59 9.65
CA TYR A 128 31.78 -23.20 8.36
C TYR A 128 32.76 -24.23 7.78
N ASP A 129 33.34 -25.09 8.63
CA ASP A 129 34.28 -26.13 8.16
C ASP A 129 33.52 -27.34 7.63
N LYS A 130 32.36 -27.66 8.21
CA LYS A 130 31.52 -28.79 7.80
C LYS A 130 30.42 -28.44 6.81
N ASP A 131 30.21 -27.15 6.56
CA ASP A 131 29.10 -26.63 5.76
C ASP A 131 27.72 -27.14 6.23
N ASP A 132 27.54 -27.22 7.55
CA ASP A 132 26.30 -27.69 8.19
C ASP A 132 26.04 -26.94 9.52
N TRP A 133 24.85 -27.09 10.08
CA TRP A 133 24.52 -26.56 11.40
C TRP A 133 25.28 -27.29 12.50
N LYS A 134 25.75 -26.54 13.51
CA LYS A 134 26.32 -27.11 14.73
C LYS A 134 25.24 -27.96 15.42
N ARG A 135 25.61 -29.18 15.83
CA ARG A 135 24.76 -30.08 16.62
C ARG A 135 24.99 -29.92 18.11
#